data_AF-A0A2R3JU58-F1
#
_entry.id   AF-A0A2R3JU58-F1
#
_cell.length_a   1.000
_cell.length_b   1.000
_cell.length_c   1.000
_cell.angle_alpha   90.00
_cell.angle_beta   90.00
_cell.angle_gamma   90.00
#
_symmetry.space_group_name_H-M   'P 1'
#
loop_
_entity.id
_entity.type
_entity.pdbx_description
1 polymer ?
#
loop_
_entity_poly.entity_id
_entity_poly.type
_entity_poly.pdbx_seq_one_letter_code
_entity_poly.pdbx_strand_id
1 'polypeptide(L)'
;MKNFLVFTLVLILVGIVSATVTHDRLIFFSRNHTTLLKGIAILTVLWGHIGLAYHFYSIQWIAGIGVTLFLICSGYGLEASFNKNGLAHYWKKRIIAVIIPYWIVYLLAGVLLNSNFNMKVVIEILIFIRANWYIPYILIVYVIYWCLKFLTVRFKLSKKKFYLMLFTSFTIWFVIVSYYFIIPSATSLLARQMYAFPLGVIFYDYYKNVESIFIERSWKSHVLFGGLAIFSLGVNVLTNVSDIFSSWPNLLNNVLSLFTIVPLAIVLIRISCIAYPLFSNGLFKYLGVISYEIYLIQYFSRGIVNENPISLYFCFLVTIFLSWIFYLAYMRIKNLVLKK
;
A
#
# COMPACT_ATOMS: atom_id res chain seq x y z
N MET A 1 22.23 10.33 -10.13
CA MET A 1 21.59 9.30 -11.01
C MET A 1 22.34 7.96 -11.00
N LYS A 2 23.61 7.88 -11.41
CA LYS A 2 24.40 6.61 -11.45
C LYS A 2 24.35 5.80 -10.14
N ASN A 3 24.57 6.46 -9.01
CA ASN A 3 24.61 5.82 -7.69
C ASN A 3 23.28 5.16 -7.30
N PHE A 4 22.16 5.84 -7.58
CA PHE A 4 20.83 5.31 -7.33
C PHE A 4 20.47 4.14 -8.26
N LEU A 5 20.96 4.17 -9.51
CA LEU A 5 20.84 3.03 -10.43
C LEU A 5 21.60 1.81 -9.91
N VAL A 6 22.83 1.99 -9.42
CA VAL A 6 23.60 0.89 -8.81
C VAL A 6 22.86 0.32 -7.60
N PHE A 7 22.35 1.16 -6.71
CA PHE A 7 21.51 0.73 -5.58
C PHE A 7 20.30 -0.07 -6.04
N THR A 8 19.61 0.39 -7.08
CA THR A 8 18.45 -0.31 -7.67
C THR A 8 18.84 -1.67 -8.25
N LEU A 9 19.95 -1.74 -8.99
CA LEU A 9 20.47 -2.99 -9.55
C LEU A 9 20.83 -3.99 -8.45
N VAL A 10 21.45 -3.53 -7.35
CA VAL A 10 21.73 -4.40 -6.19
C VAL A 10 20.44 -4.97 -5.61
N LEU A 11 19.40 -4.15 -5.40
CA LEU A 11 18.12 -4.65 -4.90
C LEU A 11 17.46 -5.67 -5.84
N ILE A 12 17.54 -5.44 -7.16
CA ILE A 12 17.03 -6.38 -8.17
C ILE A 12 17.81 -7.69 -8.11
N LEU A 13 19.15 -7.62 -8.08
CA LEU A 13 20.01 -8.80 -8.00
C LEU A 13 19.73 -9.61 -6.73
N VAL A 14 19.60 -8.95 -5.57
CA VAL A 14 19.23 -9.62 -4.31
C VAL A 14 17.86 -10.29 -4.43
N GLY A 15 16.89 -9.64 -5.08
CA GLY A 15 15.58 -10.23 -5.36
C GLY A 15 15.65 -11.47 -6.26
N ILE A 16 16.44 -11.43 -7.34
CA ILE A 16 16.64 -12.55 -8.27
C ILE A 16 17.39 -13.70 -7.59
N VAL A 17 18.47 -13.41 -6.87
CA VAL A 17 19.24 -14.42 -6.13
C VAL A 17 18.37 -15.09 -5.06
N SER A 18 17.55 -14.32 -4.34
CA SER A 18 16.57 -14.88 -3.39
C SER A 18 15.62 -15.86 -4.09
N ALA A 19 15.27 -15.61 -5.34
CA ALA A 19 14.39 -16.47 -6.13
C ALA A 19 15.01 -17.80 -6.58
N THR A 20 16.29 -18.09 -6.32
CA THR A 20 16.84 -19.43 -6.57
C THR A 20 16.54 -20.41 -5.44
N VAL A 21 15.93 -19.94 -4.34
CA VAL A 21 15.70 -20.71 -3.12
C VAL A 21 14.21 -21.00 -2.94
N THR A 22 13.86 -22.30 -2.94
CA THR A 22 12.55 -22.94 -2.61
C THR A 22 11.27 -22.20 -3.01
N HIS A 23 10.46 -22.84 -3.85
CA HIS A 23 9.17 -22.31 -4.27
C HIS A 23 8.00 -23.10 -3.70
N ASP A 24 7.05 -22.38 -3.10
CA ASP A 24 5.72 -22.92 -2.88
C ASP A 24 4.94 -22.94 -4.20
N ARG A 25 3.74 -23.55 -4.21
CA ARG A 25 2.81 -23.44 -5.34
C ARG A 25 1.98 -22.16 -5.23
N LEU A 26 1.72 -21.52 -6.36
CA LEU A 26 0.82 -20.37 -6.43
C LEU A 26 -0.60 -20.81 -6.05
N ILE A 27 -1.15 -20.19 -5.03
CA ILE A 27 -2.58 -20.17 -4.74
C ILE A 27 -2.99 -18.70 -4.74
N PHE A 28 -3.82 -18.29 -5.69
CA PHE A 28 -4.17 -16.90 -5.92
C PHE A 28 -4.75 -16.29 -4.64
N PHE A 29 -4.25 -15.10 -4.30
CA PHE A 29 -4.64 -14.33 -3.10
C PHE A 29 -4.70 -15.11 -1.77
N SER A 30 -4.00 -16.25 -1.67
CA SER A 30 -3.76 -16.94 -0.40
C SER A 30 -3.00 -16.05 0.60
N ARG A 31 -2.90 -16.47 1.86
CA ARG A 31 -2.05 -15.79 2.85
C ARG A 31 -0.61 -15.64 2.35
N ASN A 32 -0.07 -16.67 1.70
CA ASN A 32 1.30 -16.63 1.17
C ASN A 32 1.40 -15.63 0.02
N HIS A 33 0.48 -15.69 -0.95
CA HIS A 33 0.49 -14.77 -2.09
C HIS A 33 0.26 -13.31 -1.67
N THR A 34 -0.69 -13.04 -0.78
CA THR A 34 -0.93 -11.68 -0.27
C THR A 34 0.22 -11.17 0.60
N THR A 35 0.92 -12.03 1.35
CA THR A 35 2.13 -11.64 2.08
C THR A 35 3.25 -11.26 1.11
N LEU A 36 3.45 -12.05 0.05
CA LEU A 36 4.40 -11.73 -1.02
C LEU A 36 4.04 -10.40 -1.70
N LEU A 37 2.77 -10.16 -2.05
CA LEU A 37 2.32 -8.89 -2.62
C LEU A 37 2.61 -7.71 -1.69
N LYS A 38 2.45 -7.87 -0.37
CA LYS A 38 2.83 -6.86 0.63
C LYS A 38 4.35 -6.64 0.68
N GLY A 39 5.15 -7.68 0.47
CA GLY A 39 6.60 -7.60 0.38
C GLY A 39 7.04 -6.79 -0.84
N ILE A 40 6.45 -7.06 -2.01
CA ILE A 40 6.66 -6.25 -3.21
C ILE A 40 6.20 -4.80 -2.95
N ALA A 41 5.01 -4.62 -2.38
CA ALA A 41 4.44 -3.32 -2.08
C ALA A 41 5.36 -2.48 -1.19
N ILE A 42 5.83 -3.03 -0.07
CA ILE A 42 6.68 -2.28 0.85
C ILE A 42 8.03 -1.96 0.25
N LEU A 43 8.58 -2.84 -0.59
CA LEU A 43 9.83 -2.59 -1.29
C LEU A 43 9.68 -1.42 -2.27
N THR A 44 8.59 -1.37 -3.05
CA THR A 44 8.32 -0.24 -3.96
C THR A 44 8.12 1.08 -3.22
N VAL A 45 7.46 1.06 -2.06
CA VAL A 45 7.30 2.25 -1.19
C VAL A 45 8.65 2.73 -0.67
N LEU A 46 9.45 1.82 -0.10
CA LEU A 46 10.75 2.15 0.46
C LEU A 46 11.72 2.66 -0.61
N TRP A 47 11.76 1.99 -1.77
CA TRP A 47 12.59 2.41 -2.90
C TRP A 47 12.20 3.79 -3.43
N GLY A 48 10.90 4.07 -3.58
CA GLY A 48 10.40 5.37 -4.02
C GLY A 48 10.73 6.50 -3.03
N HIS A 49 10.62 6.25 -1.72
CA HIS A 49 10.92 7.25 -0.68
C HIS A 49 12.42 7.47 -0.46
N ILE A 50 13.25 6.42 -0.52
CA ILE A 50 14.71 6.57 -0.50
C ILE A 50 15.18 7.35 -1.73
N GLY A 51 14.63 7.05 -2.90
CA GLY A 51 14.92 7.80 -4.12
C GLY A 51 14.55 9.28 -4.01
N LEU A 52 13.37 9.58 -3.47
CA LEU A 52 12.95 10.95 -3.19
C LEU A 52 13.89 11.66 -2.22
N ALA A 53 14.30 10.99 -1.13
CA ALA A 53 15.23 11.53 -0.15
C ALA A 53 16.64 11.77 -0.75
N TYR A 54 17.00 11.05 -1.80
CA TYR A 54 18.22 11.25 -2.58
C TYR A 54 18.03 12.19 -3.79
N HIS A 55 17.00 13.03 -3.77
CA HIS A 55 16.66 14.01 -4.80
C HIS A 55 16.34 13.42 -6.19
N PHE A 56 15.90 12.16 -6.25
CA PHE A 56 15.41 11.51 -7.47
C PHE A 56 13.87 11.52 -7.52
N TYR A 57 13.30 12.67 -7.89
CA TYR A 57 11.86 12.95 -7.80
C TYR A 57 10.99 12.12 -8.78
N SER A 58 11.52 11.76 -9.95
CA SER A 58 10.76 11.15 -11.06
C SER A 58 10.23 9.74 -10.80
N ILE A 59 10.58 9.11 -9.68
CA ILE A 59 10.20 7.72 -9.36
C ILE A 59 9.21 7.59 -8.20
N GLN A 60 8.81 8.70 -7.57
CA GLN A 60 7.94 8.67 -6.41
C GLN A 60 6.59 7.99 -6.71
N TRP A 61 6.11 8.06 -7.95
CA TRP A 61 4.87 7.41 -8.38
C TRP A 61 4.90 5.87 -8.20
N ILE A 62 6.07 5.24 -8.18
CA ILE A 62 6.23 3.80 -7.95
C ILE A 62 5.83 3.42 -6.51
N ALA A 63 6.05 4.30 -5.54
CA ALA A 63 5.54 4.09 -4.18
C ALA A 63 4.00 4.02 -4.16
N GLY A 64 3.33 4.74 -5.07
CA GLY A 64 1.88 4.65 -5.24
C GLY A 64 1.40 3.24 -5.63
N ILE A 65 2.18 2.51 -6.44
CA ILE A 65 1.83 1.13 -6.82
C ILE A 65 1.79 0.25 -5.58
N GLY A 66 2.80 0.37 -4.72
CA GLY A 66 2.84 -0.36 -3.44
C GLY A 66 1.67 -0.02 -2.52
N VAL A 67 1.35 1.28 -2.36
CA VAL A 67 0.19 1.69 -1.55
C VAL A 67 -1.12 1.10 -2.11
N THR A 68 -1.28 1.12 -3.42
CA THR A 68 -2.44 0.53 -4.10
C THR A 68 -2.54 -0.98 -3.86
N LEU A 69 -1.42 -1.70 -3.92
CA LEU A 69 -1.38 -3.13 -3.58
C LEU A 69 -1.80 -3.39 -2.12
N PHE A 70 -1.35 -2.56 -1.18
CA PHE A 70 -1.79 -2.65 0.21
C PHE A 70 -3.32 -2.46 0.33
N LEU A 71 -3.89 -1.51 -0.39
CA LEU A 71 -5.34 -1.26 -0.37
C LEU A 71 -6.14 -2.41 -0.99
N ILE A 72 -5.71 -2.97 -2.11
CA ILE A 72 -6.33 -4.15 -2.72
C ILE A 72 -6.27 -5.34 -1.75
N CYS A 73 -5.09 -5.62 -1.18
CA CYS A 73 -4.92 -6.69 -0.20
C CYS A 73 -5.77 -6.46 1.06
N SER A 74 -5.93 -5.21 1.49
CA SER A 74 -6.78 -4.84 2.62
C SER A 74 -8.26 -5.07 2.29
N GLY A 75 -8.74 -4.67 1.12
CA GLY A 75 -10.12 -4.92 0.67
C GLY A 75 -10.45 -6.40 0.66
N TYR A 76 -9.58 -7.20 0.03
CA TYR A 76 -9.71 -8.66 -0.02
C TYR A 76 -9.71 -9.28 1.39
N GLY A 77 -8.73 -8.91 2.22
CA GLY A 77 -8.58 -9.46 3.56
C GLY A 77 -9.72 -9.08 4.51
N LEU A 78 -10.28 -7.87 4.37
CA LEU A 78 -11.46 -7.44 5.12
C LEU A 78 -12.69 -8.24 4.74
N GLU A 79 -12.93 -8.42 3.44
CA GLU A 79 -14.06 -9.21 2.96
C GLU A 79 -13.94 -10.69 3.36
N ALA A 80 -12.75 -11.27 3.25
CA ALA A 80 -12.49 -12.63 3.76
C ALA A 80 -12.74 -12.76 5.27
N SER A 81 -12.28 -11.78 6.06
CA SER A 81 -12.50 -11.80 7.51
C SER A 81 -13.98 -11.61 7.87
N PHE A 82 -14.73 -10.80 7.11
CA PHE A 82 -16.15 -10.57 7.32
C PHE A 82 -16.97 -11.83 6.98
N ASN A 83 -16.70 -12.48 5.86
CA ASN A 83 -17.40 -13.72 5.51
C ASN A 83 -17.12 -14.86 6.50
N LYS A 84 -15.95 -14.86 7.17
CA LYS A 84 -15.63 -15.84 8.22
C LYS A 84 -16.18 -15.49 9.61
N ASN A 85 -16.18 -14.22 10.01
CA ASN A 85 -16.45 -13.82 11.42
C ASN A 85 -17.50 -12.72 11.57
N GLY A 86 -18.14 -12.28 10.49
CA GLY A 86 -18.97 -11.07 10.47
C GLY A 86 -18.21 -9.82 10.92
N LEU A 87 -18.90 -8.94 11.65
CA LEU A 87 -18.31 -7.74 12.27
C LEU A 87 -17.70 -8.00 13.66
N ALA A 88 -17.73 -9.25 14.14
CA ALA A 88 -17.17 -9.59 15.44
C ALA A 88 -15.68 -9.23 15.49
N HIS A 89 -15.28 -8.53 16.54
CA HIS A 89 -13.90 -8.07 16.77
C HIS A 89 -13.33 -7.17 15.66
N TYR A 90 -14.18 -6.55 14.83
CA TYR A 90 -13.72 -5.71 13.72
C TYR A 90 -12.77 -4.61 14.23
N TRP A 91 -13.21 -3.79 15.18
CA TRP A 91 -12.37 -2.70 15.69
C TRP A 91 -11.18 -3.21 16.51
N LYS A 92 -11.36 -4.24 17.36
CA LYS A 92 -10.26 -4.87 18.13
C LYS A 92 -9.08 -5.24 17.23
N LYS A 93 -9.34 -5.91 16.10
CA LYS A 93 -8.28 -6.31 15.15
C LYS A 93 -7.53 -5.12 14.55
N ARG A 94 -8.17 -3.97 14.35
CA ARG A 94 -7.61 -2.81 13.60
C ARG A 94 -6.90 -1.86 14.55
N ILE A 95 -7.43 -1.69 15.76
CA ILE A 95 -6.74 -1.01 16.86
C ILE A 95 -5.41 -1.71 17.13
N ILE A 96 -5.40 -3.04 17.28
CA ILE A 96 -4.18 -3.82 17.53
C ILE A 96 -3.27 -3.86 16.30
N ALA A 97 -3.80 -4.06 15.09
CA ALA A 97 -2.93 -4.21 13.93
C ALA A 97 -2.35 -2.89 13.39
N VAL A 98 -3.00 -1.75 13.64
CA VAL A 98 -2.66 -0.47 13.00
C VAL A 98 -2.46 0.65 14.03
N ILE A 99 -3.46 0.94 14.85
CA ILE A 99 -3.43 2.14 15.71
C ILE A 99 -2.35 2.05 16.80
N ILE A 100 -2.30 0.93 17.54
CA ILE A 100 -1.34 0.76 18.63
C ILE A 100 0.11 0.78 18.13
N PRO A 101 0.51 0.01 17.10
CA PRO A 101 1.89 0.09 16.60
C PRO A 101 2.25 1.48 16.09
N TYR A 102 1.32 2.17 15.41
CA TYR A 102 1.51 3.55 14.98
C TYR A 102 1.82 4.47 16.19
N TRP A 103 1.00 4.43 17.24
CA TRP A 103 1.22 5.26 18.43
C TRP A 103 2.57 4.96 19.08
N ILE A 104 2.92 3.68 19.24
CA ILE A 104 4.21 3.30 19.84
C ILE A 104 5.38 3.87 19.03
N VAL A 105 5.42 3.64 17.72
CA VAL A 105 6.53 4.11 16.87
C VAL A 105 6.61 5.64 16.84
N TYR A 106 5.49 6.34 16.67
CA TYR A 106 5.49 7.81 16.56
C TYR A 106 5.79 8.50 17.89
N LEU A 107 5.32 7.97 19.02
CA LEU A 107 5.66 8.51 20.34
C LEU A 107 7.13 8.27 20.67
N LEU A 108 7.66 7.06 20.41
CA LEU A 108 9.08 6.77 20.59
C LEU A 108 9.96 7.67 19.72
N ALA A 109 9.64 7.80 18.43
CA ALA A 109 10.35 8.72 17.54
C ALA A 109 10.21 10.17 18.01
N GLY A 110 9.05 10.56 18.54
CA GLY A 110 8.81 11.87 19.12
C GLY A 110 9.77 12.18 20.27
N VAL A 111 9.97 11.22 21.18
CA VAL A 111 10.88 11.37 22.33
C VAL A 111 12.35 11.33 21.90
N LEU A 112 12.71 10.46 20.96
CA LEU A 112 14.11 10.22 20.59
C LEU A 112 14.66 11.25 19.59
N LEU A 113 13.82 11.79 18.70
CA LEU A 113 14.27 12.61 17.57
C LEU A 113 13.87 14.09 17.69
N ASN A 114 12.83 14.43 18.46
CA ASN A 114 12.40 15.83 18.60
C ASN A 114 12.84 16.42 19.94
N SER A 115 13.69 17.44 19.90
CA SER A 115 14.11 18.21 21.07
C SER A 115 12.96 18.91 21.81
N ASN A 116 11.83 19.14 21.14
CA ASN A 116 10.66 19.86 21.67
C ASN A 116 9.43 18.95 21.90
N PHE A 117 9.64 17.74 22.42
CA PHE A 117 8.54 16.83 22.74
C PHE A 117 7.71 17.37 23.92
N ASN A 118 6.43 17.68 23.67
CA ASN A 118 5.51 18.24 24.66
C ASN A 118 4.09 17.64 24.53
N MET A 119 3.18 18.01 25.45
CA MET A 119 1.81 17.48 25.45
C MET A 119 1.03 17.77 24.16
N LYS A 120 1.28 18.89 23.49
CA LYS A 120 0.67 19.18 22.18
C LYS A 120 1.10 18.16 21.14
N VAL A 121 2.39 17.82 21.07
CA VAL A 121 2.92 16.78 20.17
C VAL A 121 2.28 15.43 20.47
N VAL A 122 2.13 15.06 21.74
CA VAL A 122 1.48 13.80 22.14
C VAL A 122 0.05 13.75 21.62
N ILE A 123 -0.75 14.80 21.86
CA ILE A 123 -2.14 14.87 21.40
C ILE A 123 -2.19 14.77 19.88
N GLU A 124 -1.39 15.55 19.15
CA GLU A 124 -1.32 15.53 17.68
C GLU A 124 -0.98 14.14 17.11
N ILE A 125 -0.15 13.35 17.80
CA ILE A 125 0.12 11.95 17.44
C ILE A 125 -1.12 11.08 17.71
N LEU A 126 -1.73 11.20 18.88
CA LEU A 126 -2.88 10.35 19.27
C LEU A 126 -4.08 10.54 18.33
N ILE A 127 -4.31 11.75 17.82
CA ILE A 127 -5.38 12.07 16.87
C ILE A 127 -4.92 12.04 15.39
N PHE A 128 -3.75 11.48 15.11
CA PHE A 128 -3.20 11.25 13.76
C PHE A 128 -2.91 12.51 12.92
N ILE A 129 -2.81 13.70 13.53
CA ILE A 129 -2.42 14.93 12.82
C ILE A 129 -0.98 14.82 12.29
N ARG A 130 -0.07 14.26 13.09
CA ARG A 130 1.33 14.02 12.66
C ARG A 130 1.52 12.77 11.81
N ALA A 131 0.47 11.99 11.57
CA ALA A 131 0.58 10.76 10.81
C ALA A 131 0.86 11.06 9.34
N ASN A 132 1.61 10.17 8.68
CA ASN A 132 1.59 10.12 7.23
C ASN A 132 0.17 9.89 6.70
N TRP A 133 -0.14 10.54 5.59
CA TRP A 133 -1.47 10.56 4.95
C TRP A 133 -2.12 9.17 4.79
N TYR A 134 -1.34 8.10 4.58
CA TYR A 134 -1.87 6.75 4.42
C TYR A 134 -2.53 6.21 5.70
N ILE A 135 -2.06 6.58 6.90
CA ILE A 135 -2.65 6.11 8.16
C ILE A 135 -4.06 6.68 8.36
N PRO A 136 -4.30 8.01 8.29
CA PRO A 136 -5.67 8.54 8.26
C PRO A 136 -6.50 7.97 7.11
N TYR A 137 -5.91 7.82 5.92
CA TYR A 137 -6.59 7.26 4.75
C TYR A 137 -7.13 5.84 5.01
N ILE A 138 -6.30 4.92 5.50
CA ILE A 138 -6.73 3.54 5.75
C ILE A 138 -7.75 3.45 6.90
N LEU A 139 -7.66 4.34 7.90
CA LEU A 139 -8.65 4.41 8.97
C LEU A 139 -10.01 4.87 8.44
N ILE A 140 -10.06 5.87 7.54
CA ILE A 140 -11.30 6.28 6.87
C ILE A 140 -11.89 5.12 6.07
N VAL A 141 -11.07 4.40 5.31
CA VAL A 141 -11.48 3.19 4.58
C VAL A 141 -12.10 2.15 5.51
N TYR A 142 -11.51 1.92 6.68
CA TYR A 142 -12.05 0.99 7.68
C TYR A 142 -13.39 1.45 8.24
N VAL A 143 -13.55 2.75 8.54
CA VAL A 143 -14.83 3.32 8.97
C VAL A 143 -15.89 3.14 7.89
N ILE A 144 -15.61 3.52 6.64
CA ILE A 144 -16.53 3.37 5.51
C ILE A 144 -16.96 1.92 5.37
N TYR A 145 -16.01 0.99 5.28
CA TYR A 145 -16.32 -0.43 5.11
C TYR A 145 -17.16 -0.98 6.27
N TRP A 146 -16.80 -0.65 7.52
CA TRP A 146 -17.54 -1.09 8.70
C TRP A 146 -18.98 -0.57 8.69
N CYS A 147 -19.18 0.73 8.46
CA CYS A 147 -20.50 1.34 8.36
C CYS A 147 -21.35 0.66 7.29
N LEU A 148 -20.79 0.46 6.10
CA LEU A 148 -21.52 -0.16 4.98
C LEU A 148 -21.89 -1.61 5.25
N LYS A 149 -20.98 -2.41 5.83
CA LYS A 149 -21.30 -3.79 6.23
C LYS A 149 -22.29 -3.83 7.37
N PHE A 150 -22.19 -2.93 8.34
CA PHE A 150 -23.16 -2.81 9.43
C PHE A 150 -24.56 -2.54 8.88
N LEU A 151 -24.71 -1.56 7.99
CA LEU A 151 -25.98 -1.26 7.31
C LEU A 151 -26.48 -2.46 6.49
N THR A 152 -25.58 -3.12 5.76
CA THR A 152 -25.93 -4.29 4.93
C THR A 152 -26.51 -5.42 5.76
N VAL A 153 -25.90 -5.71 6.93
CA VAL A 153 -26.38 -6.74 7.86
C VAL A 153 -27.67 -6.28 8.55
N ARG A 154 -27.71 -5.04 9.07
CA ARG A 154 -28.84 -4.50 9.83
C ARG A 154 -30.14 -4.41 9.02
N PHE A 155 -30.02 -4.08 7.74
CA PHE A 155 -31.15 -3.91 6.81
C PHE A 155 -31.27 -5.05 5.79
N LYS A 156 -30.50 -6.13 5.95
CA LYS A 156 -30.49 -7.31 5.05
C LYS A 156 -30.39 -6.92 3.57
N LEU A 157 -29.49 -5.98 3.25
CA LEU A 157 -29.33 -5.47 1.89
C LEU A 157 -28.71 -6.52 0.98
N SER A 158 -29.11 -6.51 -0.29
CA SER A 158 -28.51 -7.40 -1.29
C SER A 158 -27.07 -7.00 -1.59
N LYS A 159 -26.28 -7.96 -2.08
CA LYS A 159 -24.88 -7.75 -2.49
C LYS A 159 -24.75 -6.62 -3.54
N LYS A 160 -25.70 -6.50 -4.47
CA LYS A 160 -25.77 -5.40 -5.44
C LYS A 160 -25.90 -4.03 -4.75
N LYS A 161 -26.78 -3.91 -3.75
CA LYS A 161 -26.95 -2.67 -2.97
C LYS A 161 -25.68 -2.34 -2.17
N PHE A 162 -25.02 -3.33 -1.59
CA PHE A 162 -23.74 -3.13 -0.92
C PHE A 162 -22.67 -2.54 -1.85
N TYR A 163 -22.50 -3.08 -3.06
CA TYR A 163 -21.55 -2.52 -4.03
C TYR A 163 -21.93 -1.11 -4.48
N LEU A 164 -23.22 -0.86 -4.73
CA LEU A 164 -23.69 0.48 -5.07
C LEU A 164 -23.28 1.47 -3.98
N MET A 165 -23.58 1.17 -2.72
CA MET A 165 -23.20 2.03 -1.59
C MET A 165 -21.69 2.17 -1.43
N LEU A 166 -20.92 1.09 -1.65
CA LEU A 166 -19.47 1.10 -1.59
C LEU A 166 -18.87 2.03 -2.63
N PHE A 167 -19.21 1.85 -3.90
CA PHE A 167 -18.71 2.72 -4.97
C PHE A 167 -19.21 4.15 -4.82
N THR A 168 -20.48 4.37 -4.49
CA THR A 168 -21.00 5.72 -4.22
C THR A 168 -20.23 6.42 -3.09
N SER A 169 -19.92 5.72 -1.99
CA SER A 169 -19.15 6.31 -0.88
C SER A 169 -17.74 6.70 -1.30
N PHE A 170 -17.06 5.84 -2.07
CA PHE A 170 -15.72 6.15 -2.59
C PHE A 170 -15.73 7.22 -3.68
N THR A 171 -16.78 7.32 -4.49
CA THR A 171 -16.97 8.41 -5.45
C THR A 171 -17.20 9.75 -4.76
N ILE A 172 -18.05 9.79 -3.72
CA ILE A 172 -18.25 10.99 -2.91
C ILE A 172 -16.92 11.40 -2.27
N TRP A 173 -16.20 10.45 -1.69
CA TRP A 173 -14.90 10.73 -1.09
C TRP A 173 -13.86 11.21 -2.13
N PHE A 174 -13.87 10.64 -3.33
CA PHE A 174 -13.05 11.10 -4.46
C PHE A 174 -13.31 12.56 -4.81
N VAL A 175 -14.58 12.95 -4.91
CA VAL A 175 -14.96 14.34 -5.21
C VAL A 175 -14.51 15.25 -4.08
N ILE A 176 -14.77 14.88 -2.82
CA ILE A 176 -14.33 15.65 -1.64
C ILE A 176 -12.81 15.87 -1.65
N VAL A 177 -12.04 14.80 -1.87
CA VAL A 177 -10.58 14.88 -1.97
C VAL A 177 -10.12 15.79 -3.10
N SER A 178 -10.81 15.74 -4.24
CA SER A 178 -10.45 16.52 -5.42
C SER A 178 -10.70 18.03 -5.29
N TYR A 179 -11.57 18.45 -4.38
CA TYR A 179 -11.85 19.86 -4.13
C TYR A 179 -11.19 20.39 -2.85
N TYR A 180 -11.17 19.61 -1.77
CA TYR A 180 -10.84 20.11 -0.44
C TYR A 180 -9.51 19.61 0.13
N PHE A 181 -8.99 18.47 -0.34
CA PHE A 181 -7.78 17.85 0.22
C PHE A 181 -6.64 17.78 -0.80
N ILE A 182 -6.46 18.88 -1.54
CA ILE A 182 -5.39 19.00 -2.52
C ILE A 182 -4.09 19.30 -1.78
N ILE A 183 -3.13 18.38 -1.90
CA ILE A 183 -1.77 18.59 -1.42
C ILE A 183 -1.00 19.26 -2.56
N PRO A 184 -0.52 20.52 -2.42
CA PRO A 184 0.09 21.25 -3.54
C PRO A 184 1.27 20.51 -4.19
N SER A 185 2.08 19.83 -3.37
CA SER A 185 3.22 19.04 -3.85
C SER A 185 2.87 17.66 -4.40
N ALA A 186 1.62 17.21 -4.24
CA ALA A 186 1.17 15.88 -4.67
C ALA A 186 -0.36 15.86 -4.89
N THR A 187 -0.84 16.70 -5.81
CA THR A 187 -2.27 17.04 -6.01
C THR A 187 -3.17 15.81 -6.15
N SER A 188 -2.70 14.77 -6.85
CA SER A 188 -3.48 13.55 -7.10
C SER A 188 -3.11 12.35 -6.21
N LEU A 189 -2.37 12.56 -5.10
CA LEU A 189 -1.84 11.48 -4.27
C LEU A 189 -2.93 10.53 -3.73
N LEU A 190 -3.97 11.10 -3.14
CA LEU A 190 -5.08 10.35 -2.54
C LEU A 190 -6.02 9.79 -3.63
N ALA A 191 -6.28 10.61 -4.66
CA ALA A 191 -7.23 10.29 -5.72
C ALA A 191 -6.82 9.09 -6.56
N ARG A 192 -5.53 9.00 -6.95
CA ARG A 192 -5.02 7.98 -7.90
C ARG A 192 -5.17 6.52 -7.48
N GLN A 193 -5.55 6.26 -6.23
CA GLN A 193 -5.69 4.93 -5.64
C GLN A 193 -7.05 4.70 -4.98
N MET A 194 -8.00 5.62 -5.18
CA MET A 194 -9.28 5.64 -4.47
C MET A 194 -10.04 4.32 -4.56
N TYR A 195 -10.14 3.74 -5.77
CA TYR A 195 -10.90 2.51 -6.01
C TYR A 195 -10.11 1.22 -5.76
N ALA A 196 -8.85 1.31 -5.29
CA ALA A 196 -8.03 0.14 -5.01
C ALA A 196 -8.65 -0.78 -3.93
N PHE A 197 -9.19 -0.20 -2.86
CA PHE A 197 -9.83 -0.97 -1.80
C PHE A 197 -11.14 -1.65 -2.27
N PRO A 198 -12.10 -0.94 -2.92
CA PRO A 198 -13.27 -1.57 -3.52
C PRO A 198 -12.94 -2.72 -4.48
N LEU A 199 -11.89 -2.57 -5.30
CA LEU A 199 -11.42 -3.64 -6.19
C LEU A 199 -10.98 -4.89 -5.41
N GLY A 200 -10.29 -4.72 -4.29
CA GLY A 200 -9.94 -5.83 -3.39
C GLY A 200 -11.15 -6.59 -2.86
N VAL A 201 -12.24 -5.89 -2.55
CA VAL A 201 -13.50 -6.52 -2.11
C VAL A 201 -14.11 -7.35 -3.25
N ILE A 202 -14.13 -6.82 -4.48
CA ILE A 202 -14.57 -7.55 -5.68
C ILE A 202 -13.73 -8.80 -5.91
N PHE A 203 -12.41 -8.72 -5.74
CA PHE A 203 -11.51 -9.86 -5.95
C PHE A 203 -11.84 -11.04 -5.04
N TYR A 204 -12.29 -10.79 -3.81
CA TYR A 204 -12.75 -11.85 -2.93
C TYR A 204 -14.07 -12.47 -3.42
N ASP A 205 -15.03 -11.61 -3.72
CA ASP A 205 -16.39 -12.02 -4.04
C ASP A 205 -16.56 -12.71 -5.40
N TYR A 206 -15.64 -12.44 -6.33
CA TYR A 206 -15.57 -13.03 -7.67
C TYR A 206 -14.28 -13.83 -7.87
N TYR A 207 -13.78 -14.45 -6.80
CA TYR A 207 -12.48 -15.13 -6.75
C TYR A 207 -12.16 -15.98 -7.98
N LYS A 208 -13.06 -16.90 -8.38
CA LYS A 208 -12.80 -17.83 -9.49
C LYS A 208 -12.60 -17.12 -10.83
N ASN A 209 -13.47 -16.15 -11.14
CA ASN A 209 -13.38 -15.36 -12.38
C ASN A 209 -12.13 -14.48 -12.41
N VAL A 210 -11.79 -13.90 -11.26
CA VAL A 210 -10.61 -13.04 -11.13
C VAL A 210 -9.34 -13.88 -11.24
N GLU A 211 -9.25 -14.98 -10.50
CA GLU A 211 -8.14 -15.94 -10.56
C GLU A 211 -7.87 -16.43 -11.98
N SER A 212 -8.92 -16.82 -12.72
CA SER A 212 -8.76 -17.29 -14.09
C SER A 212 -8.13 -16.23 -14.99
N ILE A 213 -8.53 -14.96 -14.87
CA ILE A 213 -7.98 -13.85 -15.67
C ILE A 213 -6.49 -13.62 -15.38
N PHE A 214 -6.10 -13.68 -14.10
CA PHE A 214 -4.73 -13.38 -13.67
C PHE A 214 -3.73 -14.51 -13.98
N ILE A 215 -4.19 -15.77 -13.92
CA ILE A 215 -3.35 -16.94 -14.17
C ILE A 215 -3.29 -17.29 -15.66
N GLU A 216 -4.27 -16.82 -16.46
CA GLU A 216 -4.31 -17.10 -17.90
C GLU A 216 -3.04 -16.63 -18.64
N ARG A 217 -2.42 -17.59 -19.34
CA ARG A 217 -1.19 -17.41 -20.14
C ARG A 217 -1.45 -17.33 -21.65
N SER A 218 -2.66 -16.95 -22.04
CA SER A 218 -2.98 -16.74 -23.46
C SER A 218 -2.33 -15.46 -23.98
N TRP A 219 -1.99 -15.44 -25.28
CA TRP A 219 -1.49 -14.24 -25.96
C TRP A 219 -2.43 -13.05 -25.79
N LYS A 220 -3.75 -13.27 -25.90
CA LYS A 220 -4.78 -12.24 -25.69
C LYS A 220 -4.66 -11.61 -24.31
N SER A 221 -4.51 -12.44 -23.27
CA SER A 221 -4.29 -11.93 -21.91
C SER A 221 -2.99 -11.12 -21.86
N HIS A 222 -1.87 -11.61 -22.41
CA HIS A 222 -0.60 -10.87 -22.45
C HIS A 222 -0.73 -9.49 -23.10
N VAL A 223 -1.37 -9.40 -24.26
CA VAL A 223 -1.65 -8.14 -24.95
C VAL A 223 -2.52 -7.22 -24.10
N LEU A 224 -3.56 -7.75 -23.44
CA LEU A 224 -4.47 -6.95 -22.59
C LEU A 224 -3.71 -6.24 -21.47
N PHE A 225 -2.92 -6.95 -20.66
CA PHE A 225 -2.20 -6.31 -19.56
C PHE A 225 -0.96 -5.54 -20.03
N GLY A 226 -0.33 -5.94 -21.14
CA GLY A 226 0.73 -5.16 -21.77
C GLY A 226 0.21 -3.80 -22.24
N GLY A 227 -0.93 -3.79 -22.92
CA GLY A 227 -1.66 -2.58 -23.31
C GLY A 227 -2.08 -1.74 -22.10
N LEU A 228 -2.59 -2.38 -21.05
CA LEU A 228 -2.93 -1.69 -19.79
C LEU A 228 -1.71 -1.02 -19.15
N ALA A 229 -0.55 -1.69 -19.14
CA ALA A 229 0.69 -1.16 -18.61
C ALA A 229 1.20 0.04 -19.43
N ILE A 230 1.24 -0.11 -20.76
CA ILE A 230 1.67 0.96 -21.67
C ILE A 230 0.74 2.17 -21.55
N PHE A 231 -0.58 1.94 -21.55
CA PHE A 231 -1.57 3.00 -21.38
C PHE A 231 -1.37 3.74 -20.05
N SER A 232 -1.27 3.03 -18.93
CA SER A 232 -1.05 3.68 -17.62
C SER A 232 0.26 4.44 -17.53
N LEU A 233 1.35 3.88 -18.06
CA LEU A 233 2.64 4.57 -18.11
C LEU A 233 2.57 5.81 -19.00
N GLY A 234 1.91 5.72 -20.15
CA GLY A 234 1.66 6.84 -21.05
C GLY A 234 0.89 7.96 -20.35
N VAL A 235 -0.24 7.66 -19.69
CA VAL A 235 -1.00 8.65 -18.92
C VAL A 235 -0.15 9.24 -17.79
N ASN A 236 0.65 8.43 -17.09
CA ASN A 236 1.52 8.91 -16.02
C ASN A 236 2.61 9.88 -16.54
N VAL A 237 3.25 9.58 -17.68
CA VAL A 237 4.23 10.47 -18.29
C VAL A 237 3.56 11.75 -18.78
N LEU A 238 2.43 11.64 -19.49
CA LEU A 238 1.70 12.79 -20.03
C LEU A 238 1.27 13.76 -18.93
N THR A 239 0.72 13.24 -17.83
CA THR A 239 0.26 14.05 -16.69
C THR A 239 1.40 14.69 -15.88
N ASN A 240 2.63 14.15 -15.95
CA ASN A 240 3.79 14.71 -15.26
C ASN A 240 4.63 15.67 -16.12
N VAL A 241 4.57 15.55 -17.46
CA VAL A 241 5.43 16.31 -18.38
C VAL A 241 4.71 17.49 -19.03
N SER A 242 3.39 17.41 -19.25
CA SER A 242 2.70 18.44 -20.02
C SER A 242 1.98 19.48 -19.17
N ASP A 243 2.30 20.75 -19.45
CA ASP A 243 1.70 21.90 -18.78
C ASP A 243 0.18 22.00 -19.03
N ILE A 244 -0.31 21.40 -20.13
CA ILE A 244 -1.74 21.35 -20.47
C ILE A 244 -2.56 20.76 -19.32
N PHE A 245 -2.13 19.64 -18.74
CA PHE A 245 -2.89 19.04 -17.63
C PHE A 245 -2.78 19.87 -16.35
N SER A 246 -1.66 20.58 -16.13
CA SER A 246 -1.53 21.46 -14.96
C SER A 246 -2.58 22.58 -14.95
N SER A 247 -3.08 22.99 -16.13
CA SER A 247 -4.13 24.00 -16.29
C SER A 247 -5.56 23.47 -16.04
N TRP A 248 -5.76 22.15 -15.99
CA TRP A 248 -7.09 21.57 -15.84
C TRP A 248 -7.63 21.66 -14.41
N PRO A 249 -8.97 21.70 -14.25
CA PRO A 249 -9.61 21.53 -12.95
C PRO A 249 -9.10 20.28 -12.22
N ASN A 250 -8.85 20.42 -10.91
CA ASN A 250 -8.30 19.34 -10.07
C ASN A 250 -9.09 18.03 -10.15
N LEU A 251 -10.43 18.12 -10.27
CA LEU A 251 -11.28 16.96 -10.47
C LEU A 251 -10.92 16.18 -11.74
N LEU A 252 -10.71 16.86 -12.87
CA LEU A 252 -10.36 16.21 -14.14
C LEU A 252 -8.96 15.59 -14.07
N ASN A 253 -7.99 16.29 -13.49
CA ASN A 253 -6.66 15.75 -13.25
C ASN A 253 -6.69 14.50 -12.37
N ASN A 254 -7.50 14.53 -11.32
CA ASN A 254 -7.68 13.38 -10.45
C ASN A 254 -8.39 12.22 -11.15
N VAL A 255 -9.32 12.48 -12.08
CA VAL A 255 -9.94 11.43 -12.90
C VAL A 255 -8.90 10.75 -13.77
N LEU A 256 -8.04 11.52 -14.45
CA LEU A 256 -6.91 10.97 -15.21
C LEU A 256 -5.97 10.17 -14.31
N SER A 257 -5.72 10.64 -13.09
CA SER A 257 -4.82 9.97 -12.15
C SER A 257 -5.28 8.55 -11.77
N LEU A 258 -6.59 8.25 -11.85
CA LEU A 258 -7.10 6.89 -11.61
C LEU A 258 -6.54 5.87 -12.61
N PHE A 259 -6.21 6.31 -13.82
CA PHE A 259 -5.67 5.49 -14.88
C PHE A 259 -4.15 5.37 -14.83
N THR A 260 -3.50 5.86 -13.77
CA THR A 260 -2.04 5.76 -13.62
C THR A 260 -1.64 4.57 -12.76
N ILE A 261 -1.94 4.60 -11.46
CA ILE A 261 -1.34 3.66 -10.50
C ILE A 261 -2.19 2.41 -10.28
N VAL A 262 -3.53 2.52 -10.23
CA VAL A 262 -4.41 1.35 -10.07
C VAL A 262 -4.17 0.29 -11.14
N PRO A 263 -4.10 0.63 -12.44
CA PRO A 263 -3.90 -0.39 -13.45
C PRO A 263 -2.48 -0.97 -13.41
N LEU A 264 -1.46 -0.20 -13.04
CA LEU A 264 -0.10 -0.73 -12.82
C LEU A 264 -0.03 -1.70 -11.64
N ALA A 265 -0.76 -1.46 -10.57
CA ALA A 265 -0.87 -2.43 -9.47
C ALA A 265 -1.57 -3.73 -9.93
N ILE A 266 -2.62 -3.62 -10.76
CA ILE A 266 -3.27 -4.78 -11.39
C ILE A 266 -2.27 -5.55 -12.27
N VAL A 267 -1.49 -4.86 -13.09
CA VAL A 267 -0.42 -5.48 -13.89
C VAL A 267 0.61 -6.18 -13.00
N LEU A 268 1.02 -5.57 -11.89
CA LEU A 268 1.98 -6.15 -10.97
C LEU A 268 1.44 -7.40 -10.25
N ILE A 269 0.15 -7.43 -9.89
CA ILE A 269 -0.52 -8.66 -9.41
C ILE A 269 -0.41 -9.75 -10.47
N ARG A 270 -0.67 -9.42 -11.74
CA ARG A 270 -0.53 -10.41 -12.81
C ARG A 270 0.91 -10.90 -12.95
N ILE A 271 1.89 -10.00 -12.98
CA ILE A 271 3.30 -10.35 -13.05
C ILE A 271 3.67 -11.31 -11.92
N SER A 272 3.17 -11.06 -10.70
CA SER A 272 3.39 -11.95 -9.55
C SER A 272 2.75 -13.34 -9.70
N CYS A 273 1.71 -13.49 -10.53
CA CYS A 273 1.09 -14.79 -10.84
C CYS A 273 1.86 -15.53 -11.94
N ILE A 274 2.18 -14.86 -13.05
CA ILE A 274 2.83 -15.51 -14.21
C ILE A 274 4.30 -15.84 -13.92
N ALA A 275 4.99 -14.97 -13.19
CA ALA A 275 6.38 -15.13 -12.78
C ALA A 275 6.48 -15.46 -11.29
N TYR A 276 5.51 -16.20 -10.75
CA TYR A 276 5.45 -16.56 -9.33
C TYR A 276 6.77 -17.11 -8.76
N PRO A 277 7.54 -18.00 -9.44
CA PRO A 277 8.83 -18.45 -8.92
C PRO A 277 9.81 -17.30 -8.62
N LEU A 278 9.81 -16.23 -9.42
CA LEU A 278 10.67 -15.06 -9.19
C LEU A 278 10.35 -14.34 -7.87
N PHE A 279 9.08 -14.33 -7.46
CA PHE A 279 8.63 -13.61 -6.28
C PHE A 279 8.44 -14.51 -5.05
N SER A 280 8.26 -15.81 -5.26
CA SER A 280 8.06 -16.84 -4.23
C SER A 280 9.37 -17.15 -3.51
N ASN A 281 9.93 -16.14 -2.85
CA ASN A 281 11.25 -16.21 -2.23
C ASN A 281 11.26 -15.68 -0.79
N GLY A 282 12.32 -16.03 -0.06
CA GLY A 282 12.47 -15.70 1.35
C GLY A 282 12.42 -14.19 1.62
N LEU A 283 13.05 -13.38 0.77
CA LEU A 283 13.08 -11.92 0.88
C LEU A 283 11.68 -11.31 0.84
N PHE A 284 10.89 -11.55 -0.21
CA PHE A 284 9.55 -10.94 -0.32
C PHE A 284 8.59 -11.46 0.75
N LYS A 285 8.69 -12.74 1.12
CA LYS A 285 7.92 -13.30 2.24
C LYS A 285 8.26 -12.58 3.54
N TYR A 286 9.56 -12.41 3.84
CA TYR A 286 10.04 -11.73 5.02
C TYR A 286 9.59 -10.26 5.07
N LEU A 287 9.87 -9.49 4.01
CA LEU A 287 9.44 -8.09 3.90
C LEU A 287 7.92 -7.95 4.01
N GLY A 288 7.17 -8.92 3.48
CA GLY A 288 5.71 -8.95 3.57
C GLY A 288 5.18 -9.10 4.99
N VAL A 289 5.83 -9.95 5.79
CA VAL A 289 5.47 -10.19 7.20
C VAL A 289 5.65 -8.93 8.04
N ILE A 290 6.77 -8.21 7.86
CA ILE A 290 7.11 -7.00 8.61
C ILE A 290 6.76 -5.69 7.88
N SER A 291 5.91 -5.77 6.85
CA SER A 291 5.65 -4.67 5.92
C SER A 291 5.06 -3.44 6.59
N TYR A 292 4.26 -3.62 7.65
CA TYR A 292 3.65 -2.52 8.38
C TYR A 292 4.67 -1.78 9.25
N GLU A 293 5.56 -2.53 9.91
CA GLU A 293 6.64 -1.98 10.73
C GLU A 293 7.62 -1.17 9.86
N ILE A 294 7.98 -1.69 8.69
CA ILE A 294 8.78 -0.95 7.69
C ILE A 294 8.08 0.34 7.28
N TYR A 295 6.77 0.29 7.03
CA TYR A 295 6.01 1.47 6.63
C TYR A 295 6.05 2.59 7.68
N LEU A 296 5.99 2.23 8.97
CA LEU A 296 6.05 3.20 10.07
C LEU A 296 7.46 3.78 10.24
N ILE A 297 8.48 2.93 10.20
CA ILE A 297 9.87 3.32 10.51
C ILE A 297 10.51 4.08 9.34
N GLN A 298 10.21 3.72 8.09
CA GLN A 298 10.80 4.36 6.90
C GLN A 298 10.60 5.88 6.87
N TYR A 299 9.52 6.36 7.47
CA TYR A 299 9.22 7.79 7.55
C TYR A 299 10.28 8.58 8.31
N PHE A 300 10.88 7.98 9.34
CA PHE A 300 11.91 8.59 10.16
C PHE A 300 13.30 8.26 9.61
N SER A 301 13.54 7.01 9.23
CA SER A 301 14.86 6.58 8.76
C SER A 301 15.27 7.21 7.42
N ARG A 302 14.34 7.69 6.60
CA ARG A 302 14.67 8.45 5.37
C ARG A 302 15.52 9.70 5.64
N GLY A 303 15.51 10.24 6.86
CA GLY A 303 16.40 11.35 7.25
C GLY A 303 17.89 11.00 7.30
N ILE A 304 18.22 9.70 7.21
CA ILE A 304 19.60 9.21 7.11
C ILE A 304 20.20 9.46 5.73
N VAL A 305 19.36 9.53 4.69
CA VAL A 305 19.81 9.70 3.31
C VAL A 305 20.46 11.07 3.16
N ASN A 306 21.68 11.08 2.63
CA ASN A 306 22.47 12.27 2.36
C ASN A 306 23.19 12.11 1.01
N GLU A 307 24.06 13.04 0.65
CA GLU A 307 24.76 13.02 -0.64
C GLU A 307 25.63 11.76 -0.87
N ASN A 308 26.11 11.14 0.21
CA ASN A 308 26.92 9.93 0.13
C ASN A 308 26.06 8.73 -0.33
N PRO A 309 26.41 8.05 -1.44
CA PRO A 309 25.68 6.88 -1.95
C PRO A 309 25.50 5.73 -0.95
N ILE A 310 26.43 5.58 -0.02
CA ILE A 310 26.39 4.54 1.01
C ILE A 310 25.17 4.75 1.93
N SER A 311 24.72 6.00 2.11
CA SER A 311 23.55 6.33 2.94
C SER A 311 22.27 5.66 2.44
N LEU A 312 22.15 5.35 1.14
CA LEU A 312 21.00 4.62 0.57
C LEU A 312 20.89 3.21 1.14
N TYR A 313 22.02 2.49 1.12
CA TYR A 313 22.12 1.13 1.66
C TYR A 313 21.96 1.14 3.17
N PHE A 314 22.60 2.10 3.85
CA PHE A 314 22.51 2.23 5.30
C PHE A 314 21.06 2.53 5.73
N CYS A 315 20.38 3.49 5.08
CA CYS A 315 18.97 3.76 5.30
C CYS A 315 18.10 2.51 5.11
N PHE A 316 18.29 1.78 4.00
CA PHE A 316 17.55 0.54 3.72
C PHE A 316 17.75 -0.52 4.82
N LEU A 317 19.00 -0.81 5.18
CA LEU A 317 19.35 -1.81 6.18
C LEU A 317 18.86 -1.43 7.59
N VAL A 318 19.09 -0.19 8.02
CA VAL A 318 18.61 0.33 9.31
C VAL A 318 17.09 0.25 9.40
N THR A 319 16.38 0.63 8.32
CA THR A 319 14.91 0.55 8.28
C THR A 319 14.44 -0.89 8.50
N ILE A 320 14.99 -1.86 7.76
CA ILE A 320 14.59 -3.27 7.89
C ILE A 320 14.95 -3.82 9.27
N PHE A 321 16.13 -3.51 9.78
CA PHE A 321 16.61 -3.99 11.07
C PHE A 321 15.74 -3.47 12.23
N LEU A 322 15.47 -2.16 12.28
CA LEU A 322 14.60 -1.58 13.31
C LEU A 322 13.17 -2.11 13.20
N SER A 323 12.67 -2.33 11.98
CA SER A 323 11.33 -2.90 11.74
C SER A 323 11.21 -4.32 12.25
N TRP A 324 12.26 -5.11 12.06
CA TRP A 324 12.31 -6.47 12.57
C TRP A 324 12.35 -6.52 14.10
N ILE A 325 13.18 -5.70 14.74
CA ILE A 325 13.21 -5.58 16.21
C ILE A 325 11.83 -5.19 16.73
N PHE A 326 11.23 -4.17 16.14
CA PHE A 326 9.91 -3.71 16.54
C PHE A 326 8.84 -4.78 16.33
N TYR A 327 8.86 -5.50 15.21
CA TYR A 327 7.97 -6.63 14.95
C TYR A 327 8.08 -7.71 16.03
N LEU A 328 9.29 -8.13 16.39
CA LEU A 328 9.51 -9.14 17.43
C LEU A 328 8.99 -8.69 18.79
N ALA A 329 9.26 -7.45 19.18
CA ALA A 329 8.76 -6.87 20.42
C ALA A 329 7.23 -6.77 20.42
N TYR A 330 6.65 -6.26 19.33
CA TYR A 330 5.22 -6.04 19.21
C TYR A 330 4.43 -7.36 19.16
N MET A 331 4.97 -8.40 18.52
CA MET A 331 4.33 -9.72 18.48
C MET A 331 4.15 -10.32 19.89
N ARG A 332 5.07 -10.06 20.83
CA ARG A 332 4.89 -10.47 22.22
C ARG A 332 3.70 -9.75 22.87
N ILE A 333 3.60 -8.44 22.70
CA ILE A 333 2.49 -7.61 23.20
C ILE A 333 1.16 -8.08 22.60
N LYS A 334 1.12 -8.26 21.27
CA LYS A 334 -0.07 -8.69 20.53
C LYS A 334 -0.59 -10.04 21.02
N ASN A 335 0.30 -11.00 21.27
CA ASN A 335 -0.08 -12.32 21.79
C ASN A 335 -0.66 -12.24 23.20
N LEU A 336 -0.20 -11.32 24.05
CA LEU A 336 -0.76 -11.11 25.39
C LEU A 336 -2.16 -10.49 25.31
N VAL A 337 -2.37 -9.51 24.43
CA VAL A 337 -3.66 -8.81 24.27
C VAL A 337 -4.72 -9.68 23.59
N LEU A 338 -4.33 -10.57 22.66
CA LEU A 338 -5.25 -11.43 21.92
C LEU A 338 -5.53 -12.79 22.59
N LYS A 339 -4.76 -13.19 23.61
CA LYS A 339 -5.03 -14.40 24.41
C LYS A 339 -6.21 -14.27 25.39
N LYS A 340 -6.82 -13.08 25.46
CA LYS A 340 -8.13 -12.80 26.08
C LYS A 340 -9.13 -12.43 24.99
#